data_AF-A0A4Q5XFE2-F1
#
_entry.id   AF-A0A4Q5XFE2-F1
#
_cell.length_a   1.000
_cell.length_b   1.000
_cell.length_c   1.000
_cell.angle_alpha   90.00
_cell.angle_beta   90.00
_cell.angle_gamma   90.00
#
_symmetry.space_group_name_H-M   'P 1'
#
loop_
_entity.id
_entity.type
_entity.pdbx_description
1 polymer ?
#
loop_
_entity_poly.entity_id
_entity_poly.type
_entity_poly.pdbx_seq_one_letter_code
_entity_poly.pdbx_strand_id
1 'polypeptide(L)'
;MLMPTICSECWRVQLASPAEVQGGAFACTACGADVRVVPGRSFPDSERAAFEELSSIVAEGSVTPMEARSYASHASHVLESGAYRALLAELSVRLPGLLPHEVAAGKNSAAQHNVVSRLKAIFDALGSARGASSEYAIVAEPTSPRVARK
;
A
#
# COMPACT_ATOMS: atom_id res chain seq x y z
N MET A 1 -10.99 1.22 -12.76
CA MET A 1 -10.81 0.55 -11.44
C MET A 1 -9.35 0.19 -11.32
N LEU A 2 -8.72 0.61 -10.22
CA LEU A 2 -7.29 0.51 -9.98
C LEU A 2 -7.03 -0.36 -8.76
N MET A 3 -5.90 -1.07 -8.77
CA MET A 3 -5.47 -1.98 -7.72
C MET A 3 -4.24 -1.41 -7.02
N PRO A 4 -4.15 -1.46 -5.68
CA PRO A 4 -2.94 -1.13 -4.96
C PRO A 4 -1.79 -2.06 -5.35
N THR A 5 -0.62 -1.47 -5.51
CA THR A 5 0.65 -2.15 -5.73
C THR A 5 1.69 -1.60 -4.78
N ILE A 6 2.71 -2.39 -4.46
CA ILE A 6 3.80 -1.96 -3.61
C ILE A 6 5.15 -2.26 -4.26
N CYS A 7 6.05 -1.29 -4.19
CA CYS A 7 7.44 -1.44 -4.62
C CYS A 7 8.24 -2.27 -3.61
N SER A 8 9.03 -3.22 -4.11
CA SER A 8 9.89 -4.07 -3.28
C SER A 8 11.08 -3.31 -2.67
N GLU A 9 11.55 -2.25 -3.32
CA GLU A 9 12.75 -1.49 -2.91
C GLU A 9 12.41 -0.29 -2.03
N CYS A 10 11.62 0.65 -2.53
CA CYS A 10 11.31 1.90 -1.82
C CYS A 10 10.02 1.86 -0.99
N TRP A 11 9.30 0.73 -1.02
CA TRP A 11 8.04 0.50 -0.29
C TRP A 11 6.92 1.50 -0.57
N ARG A 12 7.03 2.31 -1.62
CA ARG A 12 5.94 3.18 -2.06
C ARG A 12 4.78 2.34 -2.59
N VAL A 13 3.57 2.78 -2.26
CA VAL A 13 2.32 2.18 -2.70
C VAL A 13 1.77 3.03 -3.85
N GLN A 14 1.41 2.40 -4.96
CA GLN A 14 0.86 3.10 -6.12
C GLN A 14 -0.34 2.33 -6.68
N LEU A 15 -1.20 3.00 -7.45
CA LEU A 15 -2.36 2.39 -8.06
C LEU A 15 -2.06 1.97 -9.50
N ALA A 16 -2.38 0.72 -9.84
CA ALA A 16 -2.22 0.16 -11.18
C ALA A 16 -3.57 -0.19 -11.79
N SER A 17 -3.75 0.08 -13.07
CA SER A 17 -4.87 -0.43 -13.85
C SER A 17 -4.68 -1.92 -14.18
N PRO A 18 -5.77 -2.67 -14.45
CA PRO A 18 -5.68 -4.05 -14.90
C PRO A 18 -4.83 -4.23 -16.16
N ALA A 19 -4.87 -3.27 -17.09
CA ALA A 19 -4.06 -3.30 -18.30
C ALA A 19 -2.56 -3.20 -18.00
N GLU A 20 -2.16 -2.32 -17.07
CA GLU A 20 -0.76 -2.20 -16.62
C GLU A 20 -0.27 -3.49 -15.95
N VAL A 21 -1.11 -4.12 -15.12
CA VAL A 21 -0.77 -5.39 -14.45
C VAL A 21 -0.65 -6.54 -15.45
N GLN A 22 -1.59 -6.66 -16.40
CA GLN A 22 -1.58 -7.72 -17.41
C GLN A 22 -0.43 -7.59 -18.41
N GLY A 23 0.02 -6.37 -18.68
CA GLY A 23 1.16 -6.09 -19.55
C GLY A 23 2.51 -6.58 -19.01
N GLY A 24 2.58 -7.01 -17.74
CA GLY A 24 3.75 -7.68 -17.14
C GLY A 24 4.96 -6.79 -16.84
N ALA A 25 4.88 -5.49 -17.12
CA ALA A 25 5.95 -4.52 -16.87
C ALA A 25 5.38 -3.25 -16.24
N PHE A 26 4.99 -3.34 -14.97
CA PHE A 26 4.61 -2.17 -14.18
C PHE A 26 5.71 -1.89 -13.15
N ALA A 27 6.38 -0.76 -13.32
CA ALA A 27 7.51 -0.33 -12.49
C ALA A 27 7.08 0.76 -11.50
N CYS A 28 7.83 0.88 -10.40
CA CYS A 28 7.64 1.93 -9.43
C CYS A 28 7.94 3.28 -10.07
N THR A 29 6.99 4.22 -10.01
CA THR A 29 7.15 5.55 -10.60
C THR A 29 8.27 6.38 -9.95
N ALA A 30 8.67 6.03 -8.72
CA ALA A 30 9.69 6.76 -7.97
C ALA A 30 11.12 6.22 -8.16
N CYS A 31 11.30 4.89 -8.27
CA CYS A 31 12.63 4.26 -8.31
C CYS A 31 12.84 3.31 -9.50
N GLY A 32 11.81 3.02 -10.29
CA GLY A 32 11.90 2.12 -11.45
C GLY A 32 11.91 0.64 -11.12
N ALA A 33 11.98 0.25 -9.84
CA ALA A 33 11.97 -1.16 -9.44
C ALA A 33 10.60 -1.83 -9.64
N ASP A 34 10.59 -3.16 -9.64
CA ASP A 34 9.37 -3.94 -9.79
C ASP A 34 8.37 -3.64 -8.65
N VAL A 35 7.09 -3.62 -9.01
CA VAL A 35 6.01 -3.58 -8.03
C VAL A 35 5.15 -4.82 -8.13
N ARG A 36 4.58 -5.21 -7.00
CA ARG A 36 3.64 -6.33 -6.93
C ARG A 36 2.26 -5.83 -6.56
N VAL A 37 1.23 -6.48 -7.10
CA VAL A 37 -0.16 -6.22 -6.72
C VAL A 37 -0.40 -6.67 -5.28
N VAL A 38 -1.06 -5.83 -4.50
CA VAL A 38 -1.48 -6.15 -3.14
C VAL A 38 -2.97 -6.47 -3.15
N PRO A 39 -3.41 -7.61 -2.59
CA PRO A 39 -4.82 -7.89 -2.39
C PRO A 39 -5.48 -6.81 -1.54
N GLY A 40 -6.64 -6.31 -1.96
CA GLY A 40 -7.34 -5.27 -1.21
C GLY A 40 -8.49 -4.64 -1.98
N ARG A 41 -8.88 -3.45 -1.53
CA ARG A 41 -9.94 -2.65 -2.16
C ARG A 41 -9.46 -2.08 -3.49
N SER A 42 -10.35 -2.08 -4.48
CA SER A 42 -10.14 -1.38 -5.76
C SER A 42 -10.59 0.08 -5.67
N PHE A 43 -9.90 0.95 -6.38
CA PHE A 43 -10.14 2.40 -6.38
C PHE A 43 -10.64 2.87 -7.74
N PRO A 44 -11.54 3.87 -7.81
CA PRO A 44 -11.85 4.51 -9.08
C PRO A 44 -10.69 5.41 -9.54
N ASP A 45 -10.60 5.65 -10.84
CA ASP A 45 -9.53 6.47 -11.42
C ASP A 45 -9.53 7.91 -10.90
N SER A 46 -10.70 8.45 -10.52
CA SER A 46 -10.85 9.76 -9.89
C SER A 46 -10.15 9.89 -8.53
N GLU A 47 -9.80 8.78 -7.87
CA GLU A 47 -9.12 8.80 -6.57
C GLU A 47 -7.60 8.66 -6.68
N ARG A 48 -7.05 8.48 -7.89
CA ARG A 48 -5.63 8.25 -8.11
C ARG A 48 -4.75 9.32 -7.48
N ALA A 49 -5.00 10.59 -7.79
CA ALA A 49 -4.18 11.71 -7.32
C ALA A 49 -4.16 11.80 -5.78
N ALA A 50 -5.32 11.70 -5.14
CA ALA A 50 -5.42 11.74 -3.67
C ALA A 50 -4.74 10.53 -3.02
N PHE A 51 -4.79 9.36 -3.64
CA PHE A 51 -4.10 8.16 -3.14
C PHE A 51 -2.58 8.32 -3.24
N GLU A 52 -2.07 8.80 -4.37
CA GLU A 52 -0.64 9.01 -4.61
C GLU A 52 -0.06 10.06 -3.64
N GLU A 53 -0.80 11.14 -3.38
CA GLU A 53 -0.44 12.16 -2.39
C GLU A 53 -0.31 11.55 -0.98
N LEU A 54 -1.34 10.82 -0.52
CA LEU A 54 -1.30 10.13 0.78
C LEU A 54 -0.17 9.10 0.85
N SER A 55 0.10 8.37 -0.24
CA SER A 55 1.22 7.43 -0.26
C SER A 55 2.57 8.14 -0.19
N SER A 56 2.74 9.32 -0.78
CA SER A 56 3.97 10.09 -0.65
C SER A 56 4.18 10.55 0.78
N ILE A 57 3.13 11.05 1.44
CA ILE A 57 3.17 11.46 2.85
C ILE A 57 3.60 10.30 3.76
N VAL A 58 3.04 9.10 3.55
CA VAL A 58 3.42 7.91 4.33
C VAL A 58 4.87 7.50 4.07
N ALA A 59 5.33 7.56 2.81
CA ALA A 59 6.70 7.23 2.43
C ALA A 59 7.71 8.22 3.03
N GLU A 60 7.43 9.52 2.97
CA GLU A 60 8.26 10.58 3.56
C GLU A 60 8.32 10.47 5.09
N GLY A 61 7.22 10.05 5.72
CA GLY A 61 7.17 9.75 7.14
C GLY A 61 7.99 8.53 7.58
N SER A 62 8.64 7.82 6.64
CA SER A 62 9.47 6.65 6.91
C SER A 62 8.76 5.59 7.76
N VAL A 63 7.48 5.36 7.48
CA VAL A 63 6.67 4.37 8.20
C VAL A 63 7.20 2.98 7.90
N THR A 64 7.57 2.23 8.94
CA THR A 64 8.04 0.85 8.78
C THR A 64 6.87 -0.10 8.50
N PRO A 65 7.10 -1.27 7.88
CA PRO A 65 6.05 -2.29 7.69
C PRO A 65 5.37 -2.74 8.99
N MET A 66 6.08 -2.70 10.13
CA MET A 66 5.52 -3.08 11.43
C MET A 66 4.58 -1.99 11.97
N GLU A 67 5.00 -0.72 11.92
CA GLU A 67 4.13 0.42 12.25
C GLU A 67 2.89 0.44 11.34
N ALA A 68 3.08 0.21 10.03
CA ALA A 68 1.99 0.17 9.07
C ALA A 68 0.92 -0.87 9.44
N ARG A 69 1.30 -2.08 9.89
CA ARG A 69 0.33 -3.08 10.38
C ARG A 69 -0.46 -2.58 11.59
N SER A 70 0.21 -1.92 12.53
CA SER A 70 -0.45 -1.35 13.70
C SER A 70 -1.46 -0.27 13.29
N TYR A 71 -1.06 0.65 12.40
CA TYR A 71 -1.95 1.69 11.88
C TYR A 71 -3.09 1.14 11.04
N ALA A 72 -2.88 0.09 10.23
CA ALA A 72 -3.94 -0.56 9.47
C ALA A 72 -5.00 -1.20 10.40
N SER A 73 -4.55 -1.84 11.47
CA SER A 73 -5.46 -2.40 12.50
C SER A 73 -6.25 -1.29 13.20
N HIS A 74 -5.57 -0.23 13.65
CA HIS A 74 -6.22 0.91 14.30
C HIS A 74 -7.23 1.60 13.35
N ALA A 75 -6.84 1.82 12.09
CA ALA A 75 -7.73 2.37 11.06
C ALA A 75 -8.95 1.48 10.80
N SER A 76 -8.82 0.15 10.89
CA SER A 76 -9.96 -0.78 10.75
C SER A 76 -11.00 -0.54 11.84
N HIS A 77 -10.57 -0.53 13.11
CA HIS A 77 -11.46 -0.26 14.25
C HIS A 77 -12.10 1.13 14.17
N VAL A 78 -11.34 2.12 13.71
CA VAL A 78 -11.83 3.49 13.55
C VAL A 78 -12.84 3.60 12.40
N LEU A 79 -12.65 2.87 11.30
CA LEU A 79 -13.62 2.77 10.20
C LEU A 79 -14.97 2.23 10.68
N GLU A 80 -14.95 1.24 11.56
CA GLU A 80 -16.15 0.63 12.15
C GLU A 80 -16.83 1.52 13.20
N SER A 81 -16.05 2.16 14.08
CA SER A 81 -16.57 2.96 15.20
C SER A 81 -16.95 4.40 14.85
N GLY A 82 -16.45 4.93 13.73
CA GLY A 82 -16.69 6.32 13.33
C GLY A 82 -15.75 7.35 13.96
N ALA A 83 -14.74 6.92 14.73
CA ALA A 83 -13.83 7.79 15.47
C ALA A 83 -12.72 8.43 14.59
N TYR A 84 -13.04 8.80 13.34
CA TYR A 84 -12.06 9.18 12.31
C TYR A 84 -11.17 10.35 12.71
N ARG A 85 -11.76 11.38 13.33
CA ARG A 85 -11.05 12.60 13.71
C ARG A 85 -9.91 12.35 14.71
N ALA A 86 -10.11 11.44 15.66
CA ALA A 86 -9.10 11.12 16.66
C ALA A 86 -7.87 10.47 16.01
N LEU A 87 -8.10 9.50 15.12
CA LEU A 87 -7.03 8.85 14.38
C LEU A 87 -6.31 9.83 13.45
N LEU A 88 -7.04 10.69 12.72
CA LEU A 88 -6.41 11.67 11.84
C LEU A 88 -5.53 12.64 12.62
N ALA A 89 -5.99 13.13 13.78
CA ALA A 89 -5.18 14.00 14.63
C ALA A 89 -3.90 13.28 15.13
N GLU A 90 -4.00 12.02 15.56
CA GLU A 90 -2.85 11.20 15.95
C GLU A 90 -1.87 11.00 14.79
N LEU A 91 -2.39 10.60 13.63
CA LEU A 91 -1.57 10.38 12.44
C LEU A 91 -0.94 11.68 11.93
N SER A 92 -1.61 12.82 12.04
CA SER A 92 -1.05 14.14 11.69
C SER A 92 0.14 14.53 12.57
N VAL A 93 0.19 14.08 13.83
CA VAL A 93 1.37 14.27 14.69
C VAL A 93 2.55 13.43 14.18
N ARG A 94 2.29 12.18 13.77
CA ARG A 94 3.32 11.26 13.25
C ARG A 94 3.75 11.59 11.81
N LEU A 95 2.81 12.09 11.00
CA LEU A 95 2.90 12.36 9.57
C LEU A 95 2.40 13.79 9.32
N PRO A 96 3.22 14.82 9.55
CA PRO A 96 2.79 16.22 9.46
C PRO A 96 2.21 16.61 8.10
N GLY A 97 2.59 15.90 7.03
CA GLY A 97 1.99 16.07 5.70
C GLY A 97 0.49 15.76 5.62
N LEU A 98 -0.10 15.08 6.63
CA LEU A 98 -1.54 14.84 6.71
C LEU A 98 -2.35 16.03 7.22
N LEU A 99 -1.72 17.05 7.82
CA LEU A 99 -2.42 18.20 8.39
C LEU A 99 -3.35 18.90 7.37
N PRO A 100 -2.95 19.16 6.11
CA PRO A 100 -3.85 19.74 5.12
C PRO A 100 -5.09 18.87 4.85
N HIS A 101 -4.95 17.55 4.84
CA HIS A 101 -6.06 16.62 4.64
C HIS A 101 -6.99 16.58 5.85
N GLU A 102 -6.44 16.62 7.08
CA GLU A 102 -7.22 16.72 8.31
C GLU A 102 -8.04 18.00 8.33
N VAL A 103 -7.40 19.15 8.03
CA VAL A 103 -8.05 20.46 8.01
C VAL A 103 -9.12 20.53 6.91
N ALA A 104 -8.81 20.05 5.70
CA ALA A 104 -9.75 20.04 4.58
C ALA A 104 -10.96 19.12 4.85
N ALA A 105 -10.75 17.97 5.49
CA ALA A 105 -11.85 17.10 5.90
C ALA A 105 -12.68 17.74 7.03
N GLY A 106 -12.06 18.50 7.93
CA GLY A 106 -12.73 19.33 8.93
C GLY A 106 -13.70 18.51 9.80
N LYS A 107 -14.99 18.86 9.75
CA LYS A 107 -16.08 18.12 10.44
C LYS A 107 -16.88 17.18 9.51
N ASN A 108 -16.48 17.06 8.24
CA ASN A 108 -17.16 16.22 7.27
C ASN A 108 -16.77 14.75 7.47
N SER A 109 -17.64 13.97 8.09
CA SER A 109 -17.39 12.55 8.40
C SER A 109 -17.13 11.70 7.16
N ALA A 110 -17.81 11.96 6.04
CA ALA A 110 -17.57 11.24 4.79
C ALA A 110 -16.18 11.54 4.22
N ALA A 111 -15.73 12.81 4.29
CA ALA A 111 -14.38 13.18 3.89
C ALA A 111 -13.32 12.51 4.78
N GLN A 112 -13.51 12.55 6.10
CA GLN A 112 -12.62 11.88 7.05
C GLN A 112 -12.55 10.37 6.81
N HIS A 113 -13.70 9.71 6.67
CA HIS A 113 -13.80 8.28 6.34
C HIS A 113 -13.02 7.96 5.05
N ASN A 114 -13.16 8.79 4.01
CA ASN A 114 -12.46 8.58 2.75
C ASN A 114 -10.93 8.70 2.90
N VAL A 115 -10.44 9.67 3.67
CA VAL A 115 -9.00 9.78 3.97
C VAL A 115 -8.51 8.56 4.75
N VAL A 116 -9.20 8.19 5.84
CA VAL A 116 -8.83 7.02 6.66
C VAL A 116 -8.88 5.72 5.87
N SER A 117 -9.88 5.54 4.99
CA SER A 117 -10.01 4.34 4.15
C SER A 117 -8.84 4.18 3.18
N ARG A 118 -8.35 5.27 2.59
CA ARG A 118 -7.17 5.25 1.72
C ARG A 118 -5.89 5.01 2.50
N LEU A 119 -5.72 5.68 3.64
CA LEU A 119 -4.59 5.44 4.54
C LEU A 119 -4.53 3.98 5.00
N LYS A 120 -5.67 3.39 5.36
CA LYS A 120 -5.75 1.96 5.69
C LYS A 120 -5.22 1.10 4.53
N ALA A 121 -5.68 1.34 3.30
CA ALA A 121 -5.23 0.55 2.15
C ALA A 121 -3.72 0.68 1.90
N ILE A 122 -3.16 1.88 2.07
CA ILE A 122 -1.71 2.13 2.00
C ILE A 122 -0.98 1.35 3.11
N PHE A 123 -1.47 1.42 4.35
CA PHE A 123 -0.88 0.72 5.49
C PHE A 123 -0.98 -0.80 5.38
N ASP A 124 -2.10 -1.34 4.87
CA ASP A 124 -2.25 -2.77 4.56
C ASP A 124 -1.22 -3.22 3.53
N ALA A 125 -1.08 -2.46 2.44
CA ALA A 125 -0.10 -2.74 1.39
C ALA A 125 1.33 -2.73 1.94
N LEU A 126 1.70 -1.70 2.70
CA LEU A 126 2.99 -1.57 3.34
C LEU A 126 3.25 -2.68 4.37
N GLY A 127 2.25 -3.03 5.18
CA GLY A 127 2.31 -4.12 6.13
C GLY A 127 2.49 -5.49 5.49
N SER A 128 2.00 -5.67 4.25
CA SER A 128 2.14 -6.92 3.50
C SER A 128 3.56 -7.16 2.96
N ALA A 129 4.39 -6.12 2.85
CA ALA A 129 5.74 -6.17 2.26
C ALA A 129 6.62 -7.26 2.89
N ARG A 130 6.48 -7.49 4.20
CA ARG A 130 7.30 -8.45 4.96
C ARG A 130 7.02 -9.92 4.65
N GLY A 131 5.87 -10.26 4.05
CA GLY A 131 5.49 -11.66 3.81
C GLY A 131 6.26 -12.35 2.70
N ALA A 132 6.76 -11.61 1.71
CA ALA A 132 7.39 -12.22 0.52
C ALA A 132 8.86 -12.63 0.72
N SER A 133 9.54 -12.19 1.78
CA SER A 133 10.94 -12.53 2.01
C SER A 133 11.15 -13.84 2.78
N SER A 134 10.09 -14.59 3.12
CA SER A 134 10.21 -15.84 3.89
C SER A 134 9.66 -17.09 3.18
N GLU A 135 9.10 -16.97 1.98
CA GLU A 135 8.43 -18.10 1.32
C GLU A 135 9.12 -18.46 0.00
N TYR A 136 9.94 -19.50 0.10
CA TYR A 136 10.49 -20.37 -0.96
C TYR A 136 11.45 -19.75 -1.97
N ALA A 137 12.74 -19.94 -1.72
CA ALA A 137 13.66 -20.27 -2.80
C ALA A 137 13.14 -21.59 -3.42
N ILE A 138 12.44 -21.49 -4.54
CA ILE A 138 12.22 -22.66 -5.40
C ILE A 138 13.61 -23.01 -5.93
N VAL A 139 14.31 -23.86 -5.21
CA VAL A 139 15.49 -24.56 -5.72
C VAL A 139 14.95 -25.43 -6.84
N ALA A 140 15.03 -24.95 -8.07
CA ALA A 140 14.84 -25.78 -9.24
C ALA A 140 15.92 -26.87 -9.16
N GLU A 141 15.54 -28.09 -8.78
CA GLU A 141 16.42 -29.24 -8.88
C GLU A 141 16.88 -29.34 -10.34
N PRO A 142 18.20 -29.32 -10.63
CA PRO A 142 18.68 -29.58 -11.97
C PRO A 142 18.30 -31.02 -12.32
N THR A 143 17.37 -31.17 -13.25
CA THR A 143 16.97 -32.47 -13.80
C THR A 143 18.20 -33.07 -14.48
N SER A 144 18.84 -34.00 -13.78
CA SER A 144 20.04 -34.69 -14.26
C SER A 144 19.67 -35.61 -15.43
N PRO A 145 20.30 -35.49 -16.62
CA PRO A 145 19.98 -36.35 -17.74
C PRO A 145 20.57 -37.75 -17.51
N ARG A 146 19.69 -38.75 -17.35
CA ARG A 146 20.08 -40.17 -17.38
C ARG A 146 20.65 -40.51 -18.76
N VAL A 147 21.97 -40.70 -18.80
CA VAL A 147 22.68 -41.29 -19.94
C VAL A 147 22.26 -42.76 -20.06
N ALA A 148 21.55 -43.09 -21.13
CA ALA A 148 21.29 -44.48 -21.53
C ALA A 148 22.61 -45.10 -22.03
N ARG A 149 23.11 -46.11 -21.33
CA ARG A 149 24.19 -46.97 -21.83
C ARG A 149 23.61 -48.01 -22.79
N LYS A 150 24.23 -48.11 -23.97
CA LYS A 150 24.07 -49.21 -24.94
C LYS A 150 24.78 -50.45 -24.46
#